data_AF-A0A1G7H3P2-F1
#
_entry.id   AF-A0A1G7H3P2-F1
#
_cell.length_a   1.000
_cell.length_b   1.000
_cell.length_c   1.000
_cell.angle_alpha   90.00
_cell.angle_beta   90.00
_cell.angle_gamma   90.00
#
_symmetry.space_group_name_H-M   'P 1'
#
loop_
_entity.id
_entity.type
_entity.pdbx_description
1 polymer ?
#
loop_
_entity_poly.entity_id
_entity_poly.type
_entity_poly.pdbx_seq_one_letter_code
_entity_poly.pdbx_strand_id
1 'polypeptide(L)'
;MFFHHLKNFSPYSGHIYDDMHVPFVQKKDGYLSKKDSRFDLMDRLGYFPFKELIRDDRAYFISDIDLYEFLNSDENTIDNYTAGYGEWNIAQKESFAECFFTGYNVGVIEFERNTGMAYHGYTIEQQTRYLHVFCLYCLDFLFFDGDLDKGLFYNLGYLQASFYRGFIEINNLKSALPDGSPGVRLHFESYNKVLAIAQAAKVRQEKTQKAAENNKPITPDTSNVKPPVSKQATAPMPTRIELLCNLDEIKSIWRVLTAPLNTKNGTEEAVFDAQQLAQFLGASFSSGAFPDALPFGKQTEIIKTSKGDMRNVLIALIFATYNINHEYNRGVTQMEYVGILKRHFSVFSGSGPVSIKNTLATFNPKGIKVIKNSQSVNPHVDEMLSILKKHKLLH
;
A
#
# COMPACT_ATOMS: atom_id res chain seq x y z
N MET A 1 -22.49 15.35 -15.83
CA MET A 1 -21.15 15.15 -16.40
C MET A 1 -20.17 15.98 -15.61
N PHE A 2 -19.02 15.42 -15.30
CA PHE A 2 -18.01 16.05 -14.44
C PHE A 2 -17.12 17.00 -15.25
N PHE A 3 -16.51 17.97 -14.55
CA PHE A 3 -15.42 18.81 -15.06
C PHE A 3 -15.70 19.70 -16.30
N HIS A 4 -16.96 20.02 -16.59
CA HIS A 4 -17.33 20.89 -17.72
C HIS A 4 -16.79 22.33 -17.62
N HIS A 5 -16.29 22.73 -16.44
CA HIS A 5 -15.70 24.06 -16.20
C HIS A 5 -14.19 24.09 -16.41
N LEU A 6 -13.54 22.94 -16.57
CA LEU A 6 -12.11 22.89 -16.88
C LEU A 6 -11.88 23.45 -18.28
N LYS A 7 -10.92 24.37 -18.38
CA LYS A 7 -10.56 24.96 -19.66
C LYS A 7 -9.96 23.89 -20.57
N ASN A 8 -10.36 23.92 -21.85
CA ASN A 8 -9.85 22.99 -22.86
C ASN A 8 -10.06 21.52 -22.45
N PHE A 9 -11.16 21.21 -21.77
CA PHE A 9 -11.49 19.85 -21.37
C PHE A 9 -12.90 19.50 -21.84
N SER A 10 -13.01 18.43 -22.61
CA SER A 10 -14.26 17.83 -23.03
C SER A 10 -14.61 16.68 -22.09
N PRO A 11 -15.81 16.67 -21.51
CA PRO A 11 -16.26 15.54 -20.72
C PRO A 11 -16.39 14.21 -21.49
N TYR A 12 -16.28 14.22 -22.81
CA TYR A 12 -16.40 13.03 -23.65
C TYR A 12 -15.06 12.56 -24.20
N SER A 13 -14.14 13.49 -24.46
CA SER A 13 -12.88 13.22 -25.16
C SER A 13 -11.65 13.61 -24.36
N GLY A 14 -11.80 14.12 -23.14
CA GLY A 14 -10.68 14.51 -22.29
C GLY A 14 -10.12 15.88 -22.63
N HIS A 15 -8.83 16.07 -22.41
CA HIS A 15 -8.18 17.34 -22.73
C HIS A 15 -8.21 17.60 -24.25
N ILE A 16 -8.54 18.83 -24.65
CA ILE A 16 -8.63 19.26 -26.04
C ILE A 16 -7.47 20.21 -26.29
N TYR A 17 -6.53 19.80 -27.13
CA TYR A 17 -5.44 20.61 -27.61
C TYR A 17 -5.16 20.27 -29.07
N ASP A 18 -4.33 21.08 -29.71
CA ASP A 18 -3.87 20.80 -31.05
C ASP A 18 -2.66 19.86 -30.96
N ASP A 19 -2.93 18.55 -31.07
CA ASP A 19 -1.92 17.48 -31.01
C ASP A 19 -0.76 17.73 -31.97
N MET A 20 -0.95 18.48 -33.05
CA MET A 20 0.11 18.77 -34.02
C MET A 20 1.07 19.88 -33.57
N HIS A 21 0.79 20.62 -32.49
CA HIS A 21 1.55 21.80 -32.06
C HIS A 21 2.03 21.75 -30.61
N VAL A 22 1.67 20.72 -29.84
CA VAL A 22 2.15 20.56 -28.47
C VAL A 22 3.53 19.90 -28.46
N PRO A 23 4.55 20.50 -27.79
CA PRO A 23 5.83 19.84 -27.62
C PRO A 23 5.64 18.53 -26.85
N PHE A 24 6.40 17.49 -27.21
CA PHE A 24 6.32 16.20 -26.52
C PHE A 24 7.69 15.84 -25.91
N VAL A 25 7.66 15.14 -24.77
CA VAL A 25 8.81 14.45 -24.19
C VAL A 25 8.67 12.94 -24.34
N GLN A 26 9.80 12.30 -24.62
CA GLN A 26 9.93 10.85 -24.62
C GLN A 26 10.88 10.43 -23.52
N LYS A 27 10.58 9.29 -22.90
CA LYS A 27 11.45 8.66 -21.92
C LYS A 27 12.48 7.79 -22.64
N LYS A 28 13.76 7.88 -22.29
CA LYS A 28 14.84 7.14 -22.99
C LYS A 28 14.77 5.62 -22.77
N ASP A 29 14.19 5.17 -21.66
CA ASP A 29 14.15 3.78 -21.22
C ASP A 29 12.81 3.06 -21.51
N GLY A 30 11.86 3.71 -22.20
CA GLY A 30 10.59 3.09 -22.54
C GLY A 30 9.53 4.07 -23.05
N TYR A 31 8.32 3.55 -23.27
CA TYR A 31 7.18 4.33 -23.75
C TYR A 31 6.33 4.82 -22.57
N LEU A 32 6.01 6.11 -22.57
CA LEU A 32 4.93 6.67 -21.77
C LEU A 32 3.63 6.08 -22.31
N SER A 33 2.86 5.39 -21.46
CA SER A 33 1.64 4.72 -21.94
C SER A 33 0.59 4.56 -20.86
N LYS A 34 -0.67 4.64 -21.28
CA LYS A 34 -1.83 4.34 -20.44
C LYS A 34 -1.77 2.86 -20.03
N LYS A 35 -1.57 2.59 -18.73
CA LYS A 35 -1.61 1.22 -18.18
C LYS A 35 -3.05 0.87 -17.79
N ASP A 36 -3.67 -0.06 -18.52
CA ASP A 36 -5.08 -0.45 -18.34
C ASP A 36 -5.35 -1.20 -17.02
N SER A 37 -4.31 -1.76 -16.39
CA SER A 37 -4.43 -2.45 -15.10
C SER A 37 -4.89 -1.56 -13.93
N ARG A 38 -4.98 -0.23 -14.14
CA ARG A 38 -5.43 0.74 -13.14
C ARG A 38 -6.95 0.68 -12.90
N PHE A 39 -7.74 0.37 -13.93
CA PHE A 39 -9.19 0.25 -13.79
C PHE A 39 -9.58 -0.99 -12.97
N ASP A 40 -8.85 -2.10 -13.17
CA ASP A 40 -9.07 -3.35 -12.42
C ASP A 40 -8.85 -3.21 -10.90
N LEU A 41 -7.93 -2.34 -10.47
CA LEU A 41 -7.65 -2.11 -9.05
C LEU A 41 -8.83 -1.43 -8.33
N MET A 42 -9.48 -0.48 -9.00
CA MET A 42 -10.64 0.22 -8.47
C MET A 42 -11.90 -0.65 -8.49
N ASP A 43 -12.15 -1.31 -9.61
CA ASP A 43 -13.39 -2.06 -9.83
C ASP A 43 -13.45 -3.37 -9.07
N ARG A 44 -12.31 -4.04 -8.87
CA ARG A 44 -12.29 -5.38 -8.24
C ARG A 44 -11.88 -5.36 -6.78
N LEU A 45 -11.01 -4.44 -6.38
CA LEU A 45 -10.35 -4.49 -5.07
C LEU A 45 -10.73 -3.34 -4.13
N GLY A 46 -11.45 -2.31 -4.63
CA GLY A 46 -11.81 -1.14 -3.83
C GLY A 46 -10.58 -0.39 -3.28
N TYR A 47 -9.43 -0.55 -3.93
CA TYR A 47 -8.13 -0.02 -3.54
C TYR A 47 -7.47 0.68 -4.72
N PHE A 48 -6.77 1.79 -4.48
CA PHE A 48 -5.97 2.43 -5.51
C PHE A 48 -4.59 2.86 -4.98
N PRO A 49 -3.48 2.41 -5.61
CA PRO A 49 -2.12 2.68 -5.13
C PRO A 49 -1.63 4.07 -5.55
N PHE A 50 -1.86 5.07 -4.71
CA PHE A 50 -1.24 6.38 -4.89
C PHE A 50 0.23 6.37 -4.45
N LYS A 51 1.09 7.02 -5.24
CA LYS A 51 2.47 7.37 -4.86
C LYS A 51 2.48 8.74 -4.19
N GLU A 52 3.19 8.84 -3.08
CA GLU A 52 3.37 10.11 -2.39
C GLU A 52 4.59 10.87 -2.96
N LEU A 53 4.35 12.11 -3.34
CA LEU A 53 5.36 13.09 -3.71
C LEU A 53 5.34 14.23 -2.70
N ILE A 54 6.45 14.47 -2.02
CA ILE A 54 6.59 15.57 -1.06
C ILE A 54 7.29 16.74 -1.74
N ARG A 55 6.65 17.91 -1.72
CA ARG A 55 7.19 19.12 -2.31
C ARG A 55 6.71 20.36 -1.58
N ASP A 56 7.64 21.27 -1.26
CA ASP A 56 7.37 22.51 -0.52
C ASP A 56 6.56 22.26 0.77
N ASP A 57 6.99 21.24 1.53
CA ASP A 57 6.33 20.75 2.76
C ASP A 57 4.87 20.27 2.59
N ARG A 58 4.44 20.01 1.35
CA ARG A 58 3.12 19.47 1.02
C ARG A 58 3.25 18.08 0.41
N ALA A 59 2.31 17.21 0.74
CA ALA A 59 2.21 15.88 0.15
C ALA A 59 1.18 15.88 -0.98
N TYR A 60 1.57 15.33 -2.13
CA TYR A 60 0.74 15.13 -3.31
C TYR A 60 0.65 13.64 -3.60
N PHE A 61 -0.54 13.15 -3.92
CA PHE A 61 -0.80 11.73 -4.13
C PHE A 61 -1.10 11.48 -5.60
N ILE A 62 -0.20 10.77 -6.28
CA ILE A 62 -0.20 10.62 -7.73
C ILE A 62 -0.47 9.16 -8.08
N SER A 63 -1.45 8.90 -8.94
CA SER A 63 -1.84 7.55 -9.37
C SER A 63 -1.16 7.07 -10.64
N ASP A 64 -0.67 7.98 -11.47
CA ASP A 64 0.07 7.67 -12.68
C ASP A 64 1.58 7.62 -12.39
N ILE A 65 2.22 6.48 -12.68
CA ILE A 65 3.63 6.24 -12.35
C ILE A 65 4.54 7.11 -13.21
N ASP A 66 4.21 7.23 -14.50
CA ASP A 66 5.04 7.94 -15.45
C ASP A 66 4.95 9.46 -15.17
N LEU A 67 3.77 9.96 -14.82
CA LEU A 67 3.59 11.32 -14.29
C LEU A 67 4.32 11.55 -12.97
N TYR A 68 4.30 10.58 -12.05
CA TYR A 68 5.03 10.67 -10.78
C TYR A 68 6.54 10.80 -11.02
N GLU A 69 7.10 9.93 -11.86
CA GLU A 69 8.53 9.95 -12.20
C GLU A 69 8.91 11.25 -12.89
N PHE A 70 8.07 11.74 -13.82
CA PHE A 70 8.26 13.03 -14.46
C PHE A 70 8.28 14.16 -13.43
N LEU A 71 7.28 14.26 -12.56
CA LEU A 71 7.18 15.31 -11.54
C LEU A 71 8.29 15.24 -10.49
N ASN A 72 8.83 14.05 -10.22
CA ASN A 72 9.92 13.84 -9.27
C ASN A 72 11.32 13.95 -9.91
N SER A 73 11.41 14.21 -11.22
CA SER A 73 12.70 14.36 -11.91
C SER A 73 13.45 15.61 -11.44
N ASP A 74 14.76 15.48 -11.27
CA ASP A 74 15.71 16.50 -10.81
C ASP A 74 16.79 16.77 -11.89
N GLU A 75 17.79 17.61 -11.58
CA GLU A 75 18.89 17.93 -12.51
C GLU A 75 19.67 16.70 -12.98
N ASN A 76 19.71 15.62 -12.20
CA ASN A 76 20.44 14.40 -12.54
C ASN A 76 19.61 13.44 -13.41
N THR A 77 18.30 13.57 -13.36
CA THR A 77 17.36 12.63 -13.99
C THR A 77 16.54 13.25 -15.12
N ILE A 78 16.62 14.57 -15.31
CA ILE A 78 15.97 15.28 -16.42
C ILE A 78 16.46 14.78 -17.79
N ASP A 79 17.72 14.34 -17.85
CA ASP A 79 18.34 13.76 -19.04
C ASP A 79 17.76 12.39 -19.41
N ASN A 80 16.95 11.78 -18.55
CA ASN A 80 16.19 10.58 -18.90
C ASN A 80 15.05 10.88 -19.89
N TYR A 81 14.76 12.16 -20.13
CA TYR A 81 13.76 12.63 -21.07
C TYR A 81 14.40 13.35 -22.24
N THR A 82 13.85 13.16 -23.44
CA THR A 82 14.21 13.89 -24.65
C THR A 82 12.99 14.60 -25.19
N ALA A 83 13.05 15.92 -25.35
CA ALA A 83 11.98 16.67 -26.01
C ALA A 83 12.17 16.64 -27.54
N GLY A 84 11.06 16.57 -28.27
CA GLY A 84 11.07 16.58 -29.74
C GLY A 84 11.49 17.92 -30.34
N TYR A 85 11.31 19.04 -29.63
CA TYR A 85 11.64 20.40 -30.09
C TYR A 85 11.89 21.35 -28.90
N GLY A 86 12.86 22.27 -29.04
CA GLY A 86 13.19 23.30 -28.03
C GLY A 86 14.27 22.88 -27.02
N GLU A 87 14.74 23.84 -26.22
CA GLU A 87 15.71 23.58 -25.14
C GLU A 87 15.04 22.92 -23.94
N TRP A 88 15.09 21.60 -23.83
CA TRP A 88 14.58 20.87 -22.67
C TRP A 88 15.52 21.02 -21.47
N ASN A 89 15.00 21.47 -20.33
CA ASN A 89 15.76 21.60 -19.09
C ASN A 89 14.87 21.53 -17.85
N ILE A 90 15.51 21.52 -16.68
CA ILE A 90 14.81 21.43 -15.39
C ILE A 90 13.84 22.59 -15.19
N ALA A 91 14.21 23.83 -15.57
CA ALA A 91 13.36 25.00 -15.39
C ALA A 91 12.04 24.90 -16.19
N GLN A 92 12.09 24.34 -17.40
CA GLN A 92 10.89 24.09 -18.18
C GLN A 92 10.01 23.04 -17.54
N LYS A 93 10.57 21.88 -17.16
CA LYS A 93 9.85 20.83 -16.42
C LYS A 93 9.18 21.42 -15.17
N GLU A 94 9.87 22.30 -14.46
CA GLU A 94 9.34 22.91 -13.25
C GLU A 94 8.15 23.83 -13.50
N SER A 95 8.12 24.53 -14.64
CA SER A 95 6.95 25.31 -15.03
C SER A 95 5.69 24.45 -15.27
N PHE A 96 5.85 23.22 -15.76
CA PHE A 96 4.74 22.26 -15.91
C PHE A 96 4.33 21.65 -14.57
N ALA A 97 5.32 21.32 -13.72
CA ALA A 97 5.07 20.80 -12.39
C ALA A 97 4.28 21.83 -11.54
N GLU A 98 4.63 23.11 -11.60
CA GLU A 98 3.88 24.19 -10.94
C GLU A 98 2.41 24.25 -11.41
N CYS A 99 2.16 24.10 -12.71
CA CYS A 99 0.81 24.04 -13.26
C CYS A 99 0.03 22.85 -12.68
N PHE A 100 0.66 21.67 -12.60
CA PHE A 100 0.07 20.49 -11.98
C PHE A 100 -0.27 20.71 -10.51
N PHE A 101 0.67 21.21 -9.70
CA PHE A 101 0.40 21.43 -8.27
C PHE A 101 -0.66 22.51 -8.05
N THR A 102 -0.70 23.53 -8.91
CA THR A 102 -1.77 24.53 -8.89
C THR A 102 -3.12 23.88 -9.17
N GLY A 103 -3.23 23.08 -10.23
CA GLY A 103 -4.43 22.32 -10.56
C GLY A 103 -4.85 21.38 -9.42
N TYR A 104 -3.90 20.66 -8.83
CA TYR A 104 -4.13 19.76 -7.71
C TYR A 104 -4.71 20.49 -6.49
N ASN A 105 -4.09 21.60 -6.09
CA ASN A 105 -4.58 22.39 -4.96
C ASN A 105 -6.01 22.91 -5.19
N VAL A 106 -6.31 23.37 -6.41
CA VAL A 106 -7.67 23.80 -6.77
C VAL A 106 -8.64 22.63 -6.76
N GLY A 107 -8.27 21.48 -7.34
CA GLY A 107 -9.12 20.28 -7.39
C GLY A 107 -9.46 19.72 -5.99
N VAL A 108 -8.55 19.85 -5.01
CA VAL A 108 -8.84 19.50 -3.61
C VAL A 108 -9.94 20.39 -3.04
N ILE A 109 -9.90 21.69 -3.32
CA ILE A 109 -10.85 22.68 -2.80
C ILE A 109 -12.20 22.54 -3.50
N GLU A 110 -12.21 22.36 -4.82
CA GLU A 110 -13.42 22.30 -5.64
C GLU A 110 -14.06 20.90 -5.71
N PHE A 111 -13.60 19.94 -4.90
CA PHE A 111 -14.15 18.57 -4.92
C PHE A 111 -15.67 18.52 -4.77
N GLU A 112 -16.25 19.29 -3.83
CA GLU A 112 -17.70 19.33 -3.59
C GLU A 112 -18.47 19.90 -4.79
N ARG A 113 -17.87 20.85 -5.51
CA ARG A 113 -18.43 21.39 -6.75
C ARG A 113 -18.52 20.31 -7.82
N ASN A 114 -17.54 19.41 -7.89
CA ASN A 114 -17.48 18.32 -8.86
C ASN A 114 -18.47 17.19 -8.54
N THR A 115 -18.66 16.86 -7.26
CA THR A 115 -19.65 15.84 -6.84
C THR A 115 -21.08 16.37 -6.95
N GLY A 116 -21.29 17.68 -6.83
CA GLY A 116 -22.55 18.36 -7.09
C GLY A 116 -23.50 18.40 -5.88
N MET A 117 -24.38 19.40 -5.82
CA MET A 117 -25.20 19.65 -4.62
C MET A 117 -26.12 18.48 -4.23
N ALA A 118 -26.62 17.73 -5.22
CA ALA A 118 -27.51 16.59 -4.98
C ALA A 118 -26.82 15.42 -4.26
N TYR A 119 -25.48 15.35 -4.32
CA TYR A 119 -24.70 14.27 -3.71
C TYR A 119 -24.96 14.10 -2.21
N HIS A 120 -25.09 15.21 -1.48
CA HIS A 120 -25.32 15.19 -0.02
C HIS A 120 -26.73 14.72 0.36
N GLY A 121 -27.67 14.70 -0.59
CA GLY A 121 -29.03 14.21 -0.38
C GLY A 121 -29.24 12.72 -0.66
N TYR A 122 -28.21 12.02 -1.15
CA TYR A 122 -28.26 10.59 -1.46
C TYR A 122 -28.07 9.71 -0.21
N THR A 123 -28.54 8.46 -0.28
CA THR A 123 -28.19 7.45 0.75
C THR A 123 -26.73 7.06 0.66
N ILE A 124 -26.17 6.46 1.71
CA ILE A 124 -24.75 6.07 1.75
C ILE A 124 -24.39 5.12 0.59
N GLU A 125 -25.25 4.16 0.25
CA GLU A 125 -25.03 3.25 -0.88
C GLU A 125 -25.02 4.01 -2.23
N GLN A 126 -25.93 4.98 -2.38
CA GLN A 126 -26.02 5.81 -3.57
C GLN A 126 -24.81 6.73 -3.71
N GLN A 127 -24.37 7.35 -2.61
CA GLN A 127 -23.16 8.17 -2.56
C GLN A 127 -21.92 7.35 -2.93
N THR A 128 -21.80 6.14 -2.37
CA THR A 128 -20.69 5.22 -2.67
C THR A 128 -20.66 4.84 -4.14
N ARG A 129 -21.80 4.47 -4.72
CA ARG A 129 -21.90 4.12 -6.14
C ARG A 129 -21.60 5.31 -7.05
N TYR A 130 -22.09 6.50 -6.68
CA TYR A 130 -21.82 7.74 -7.41
C TYR A 130 -20.33 8.07 -7.43
N LEU A 131 -19.66 7.99 -6.28
CA LEU A 131 -18.22 8.23 -6.19
C LEU A 131 -17.39 7.18 -6.94
N HIS A 132 -17.82 5.91 -6.97
CA HIS A 132 -17.17 4.90 -7.80
C HIS A 132 -17.17 5.30 -9.29
N VAL A 133 -18.33 5.69 -9.82
CA VAL A 133 -18.45 6.17 -11.20
C VAL A 133 -17.62 7.43 -11.43
N PHE A 134 -17.62 8.36 -10.48
CA PHE A 134 -16.79 9.56 -10.52
C PHE A 134 -15.29 9.24 -10.60
N CYS A 135 -14.81 8.33 -9.75
CA CYS A 135 -13.41 7.94 -9.70
C CYS A 135 -12.96 7.22 -10.97
N LEU A 136 -13.78 6.32 -11.52
CA LEU A 136 -13.50 5.67 -12.81
C LEU A 136 -13.40 6.69 -13.94
N TYR A 137 -14.34 7.65 -13.94
CA TYR A 137 -14.34 8.73 -14.91
C TYR A 137 -13.08 9.61 -14.82
N CYS A 138 -12.57 9.88 -13.62
CA CYS A 138 -11.27 10.55 -13.48
C CYS A 138 -10.14 9.73 -14.11
N LEU A 139 -10.11 8.41 -13.89
CA LEU A 139 -9.06 7.52 -14.40
C LEU A 139 -9.03 7.44 -15.93
N ASP A 140 -10.18 7.60 -16.59
CA ASP A 140 -10.25 7.60 -18.06
C ASP A 140 -9.35 8.66 -18.69
N PHE A 141 -9.22 9.81 -18.03
CA PHE A 141 -8.49 10.98 -18.51
C PHE A 141 -7.21 11.29 -17.71
N LEU A 142 -6.89 10.48 -16.71
CA LEU A 142 -5.72 10.66 -15.86
C LEU A 142 -4.58 9.76 -16.32
N PHE A 143 -3.91 10.17 -17.39
CA PHE A 143 -2.70 9.53 -17.86
C PHE A 143 -1.76 10.57 -18.47
N PHE A 144 -0.45 10.35 -18.31
CA PHE A 144 0.57 11.17 -18.93
C PHE A 144 1.24 10.38 -20.06
N ASP A 145 1.18 10.93 -21.26
CA ASP A 145 1.69 10.33 -22.50
C ASP A 145 2.90 11.07 -23.08
N GLY A 146 3.31 12.16 -22.45
CA GLY A 146 4.49 12.93 -22.83
C GLY A 146 4.18 14.33 -23.36
N ASP A 147 2.91 14.68 -23.53
CA ASP A 147 2.54 16.00 -24.04
C ASP A 147 2.80 17.11 -23.03
N LEU A 148 3.45 18.18 -23.49
CA LEU A 148 3.90 19.30 -22.67
C LEU A 148 3.02 20.53 -22.90
N ASP A 149 1.79 20.47 -22.39
CA ASP A 149 0.89 21.63 -22.33
C ASP A 149 0.60 22.04 -20.88
N LYS A 150 0.63 23.35 -20.60
CA LYS A 150 0.38 23.86 -19.25
C LYS A 150 -1.06 23.62 -18.80
N GLY A 151 -2.02 23.72 -19.72
CA GLY A 151 -3.42 23.39 -19.48
C GLY A 151 -3.63 21.90 -19.21
N LEU A 152 -2.93 21.02 -19.92
CA LEU A 152 -2.91 19.59 -19.66
C LEU A 152 -2.44 19.30 -18.24
N PHE A 153 -1.27 19.81 -17.84
CA PHE A 153 -0.73 19.58 -16.50
C PHE A 153 -1.65 20.11 -15.40
N TYR A 154 -2.25 21.29 -15.59
CA TYR A 154 -3.27 21.82 -14.68
C TYR A 154 -4.46 20.86 -14.56
N ASN A 155 -5.02 20.40 -15.69
CA ASN A 155 -6.16 19.48 -15.71
C ASN A 155 -5.81 18.12 -15.07
N LEU A 156 -4.63 17.56 -15.36
CA LEU A 156 -4.13 16.35 -14.73
C LEU A 156 -4.02 16.51 -13.21
N GLY A 157 -3.49 17.64 -12.73
CA GLY A 157 -3.44 17.95 -11.31
C GLY A 157 -4.83 18.01 -10.69
N TYR A 158 -5.76 18.72 -11.33
CA TYR A 158 -7.13 18.87 -10.87
C TYR A 158 -7.87 17.53 -10.80
N LEU A 159 -7.76 16.71 -11.85
CA LEU A 159 -8.34 15.37 -11.92
C LEU A 159 -7.71 14.44 -10.88
N GLN A 160 -6.39 14.51 -10.68
CA GLN A 160 -5.67 13.72 -9.68
C GLN A 160 -6.17 14.01 -8.27
N ALA A 161 -6.31 15.29 -7.93
CA ALA A 161 -6.83 15.72 -6.65
C ALA A 161 -8.28 15.30 -6.45
N SER A 162 -9.11 15.50 -7.47
CA SER A 162 -10.52 15.09 -7.46
C SER A 162 -10.66 13.59 -7.26
N PHE A 163 -9.86 12.81 -7.99
CA PHE A 163 -9.81 11.36 -7.86
C PHE A 163 -9.39 10.93 -6.44
N TYR A 164 -8.27 11.48 -5.94
CA TYR A 164 -7.80 11.22 -4.60
C TYR A 164 -8.87 11.52 -3.54
N ARG A 165 -9.52 12.69 -3.61
CA ARG A 165 -10.61 13.09 -2.71
C ARG A 165 -11.83 12.19 -2.80
N GLY A 166 -12.24 11.80 -4.00
CA GLY A 166 -13.33 10.85 -4.21
C GLY A 166 -13.03 9.50 -3.56
N PHE A 167 -11.78 9.06 -3.65
CA PHE A 167 -11.33 7.84 -2.99
C PHE A 167 -11.34 7.98 -1.45
N ILE A 168 -10.89 9.11 -0.88
CA ILE A 168 -11.03 9.37 0.58
C ILE A 168 -12.49 9.28 0.99
N GLU A 169 -13.38 9.92 0.23
CA GLU A 169 -14.78 10.04 0.60
C GLU A 169 -15.51 8.69 0.56
N ILE A 170 -15.22 7.84 -0.44
CA ILE A 170 -15.69 6.44 -0.45
C ILE A 170 -15.30 5.72 0.86
N ASN A 171 -14.08 5.95 1.33
CA ASN A 171 -13.57 5.30 2.52
C ASN A 171 -14.23 5.85 3.79
N ASN A 172 -14.48 7.16 3.84
CA ASN A 172 -15.22 7.81 4.92
C ASN A 172 -16.65 7.26 5.01
N LEU A 173 -17.36 7.16 3.89
CA LEU A 173 -18.72 6.62 3.83
C LEU A 173 -18.80 5.17 4.29
N LYS A 174 -17.88 4.33 3.80
CA LYS A 174 -17.81 2.92 4.20
C LYS A 174 -17.51 2.76 5.70
N SER A 175 -16.75 3.70 6.28
CA SER A 175 -16.47 3.72 7.73
C SER A 175 -17.64 4.16 8.60
N ALA A 176 -18.66 4.82 8.03
CA ALA A 176 -19.79 5.37 8.75
C ALA A 176 -21.00 4.42 8.88
N LEU A 177 -20.97 3.26 8.21
CA LEU A 177 -22.01 2.23 8.31
C LEU A 177 -21.85 1.39 9.59
N PRO A 178 -22.93 0.95 10.26
CA PRO A 178 -22.86 0.15 11.50
C PRO A 178 -22.26 -1.26 11.32
N ASP A 179 -22.33 -1.81 10.09
CA ASP A 179 -21.58 -3.01 9.64
C ASP A 179 -20.35 -2.63 8.79
N GLY A 180 -19.99 -1.34 8.77
CA GLY A 180 -18.91 -0.78 7.98
C GLY A 180 -17.55 -1.22 8.51
N SER A 181 -16.84 -2.02 7.71
CA SER A 181 -15.40 -2.27 7.91
C SER A 181 -14.68 -0.93 8.15
N PRO A 182 -13.74 -0.85 9.10
CA PRO A 182 -13.03 0.39 9.37
C PRO A 182 -12.45 0.90 8.05
N GLY A 183 -12.87 2.11 7.67
CA GLY A 183 -12.59 2.68 6.35
C GLY A 183 -11.16 2.45 5.93
N VAL A 184 -10.97 2.09 4.66
CA VAL A 184 -9.67 1.90 4.02
C VAL A 184 -8.76 3.03 4.48
N ARG A 185 -7.77 2.67 5.29
CA ARG A 185 -6.74 3.58 5.75
C ARG A 185 -5.97 4.00 4.52
N LEU A 186 -6.21 5.22 4.04
CA LEU A 186 -5.14 5.97 3.38
C LEU A 186 -3.92 5.88 4.30
N HIS A 187 -2.77 5.47 3.76
CA HIS A 187 -1.51 5.49 4.50
C HIS A 187 -1.19 6.95 4.87
N PHE A 188 -1.79 7.43 5.95
CA PHE A 188 -1.51 8.72 6.58
C PHE A 188 -0.31 8.60 7.51
N GLU A 189 0.77 8.00 7.03
CA GLU A 189 2.08 8.29 7.64
C GLU A 189 2.53 9.71 7.29
N SER A 190 2.04 10.28 6.18
CA SER A 190 2.42 11.62 5.73
C SER A 190 1.68 12.76 6.39
N TYR A 191 0.35 12.70 6.61
CA TYR A 191 -0.38 13.80 7.27
C TYR A 191 0.08 13.99 8.72
N ASN A 192 0.39 12.90 9.43
CA ASN A 192 0.98 13.00 10.77
C ASN A 192 2.43 13.50 10.72
N LYS A 193 3.22 13.15 9.69
CA LYS A 193 4.53 13.75 9.44
C LYS A 193 4.45 15.22 9.05
N VAL A 194 3.48 15.63 8.25
CA VAL A 194 3.24 17.02 7.82
C VAL A 194 2.71 17.85 8.98
N LEU A 195 1.82 17.32 9.83
CA LEU A 195 1.45 17.94 11.10
C LEU A 195 2.65 18.04 12.04
N ALA A 196 3.49 17.01 12.13
CA ALA A 196 4.70 17.04 12.94
C ALA A 196 5.76 18.02 12.39
N ILE A 197 5.91 18.13 11.07
CA ILE A 197 6.80 19.08 10.38
C ILE A 197 6.25 20.50 10.51
N ALA A 198 4.95 20.72 10.34
CA ALA A 198 4.30 22.02 10.52
C ALA A 198 4.32 22.47 11.99
N GLN A 199 4.16 21.56 12.95
CA GLN A 199 4.35 21.83 14.38
C GLN A 199 5.82 22.09 14.72
N ALA A 200 6.76 21.34 14.14
CA ALA A 200 8.19 21.58 14.30
C ALA A 200 8.63 22.92 13.69
N ALA A 201 8.02 23.33 12.58
CA ALA A 201 8.24 24.63 11.94
C ALA A 201 7.68 25.78 12.78
N LYS A 202 6.49 25.63 13.39
CA LYS A 202 5.94 26.58 14.38
C LYS A 202 6.85 26.70 15.61
N VAL A 203 7.33 25.58 16.16
CA VAL A 203 8.28 25.58 17.29
C VAL A 203 9.63 26.21 16.91
N ARG A 204 10.06 26.09 15.65
CA ARG A 204 11.27 26.77 15.14
C ARG A 204 11.06 28.28 15.02
N GLN A 205 9.93 28.73 14.50
CA GLN A 205 9.59 30.16 14.40
C GLN A 205 9.43 30.80 15.80
N GLU A 206 8.82 30.11 16.76
CA GLU A 206 8.73 30.56 18.15
C GLU A 206 10.10 30.61 18.85
N LYS A 207 11.03 29.71 18.52
CA LYS A 207 12.41 29.76 19.01
C LYS A 207 13.22 30.92 18.40
N THR A 208 12.98 31.25 17.13
CA THR A 208 13.62 32.40 16.46
C THR A 208 13.06 33.73 16.97
N GLN A 209 11.76 33.80 17.29
CA GLN A 209 11.16 34.97 17.95
C GLN A 209 11.61 35.13 19.41
N LYS A 210 11.73 34.04 20.18
CA LYS A 210 12.29 34.08 21.54
C LYS A 210 13.79 34.42 21.58
N ALA A 211 14.55 34.08 20.54
CA ALA A 211 15.95 34.51 20.40
C ALA A 211 16.06 36.02 20.09
N ALA A 212 15.06 36.61 19.43
CA ALA A 212 14.98 38.05 19.20
C ALA A 212 14.51 38.85 20.44
N GLU A 213 13.75 38.23 21.35
CA GLU A 213 13.33 38.84 22.63
C GLU A 213 14.42 38.81 23.72
N ASN A 214 15.42 37.93 23.61
CA ASN A 214 16.54 37.81 24.55
C ASN A 214 17.60 38.92 24.48
N ASN A 215 17.40 39.96 23.65
CA ASN A 215 18.23 41.17 23.60
C ASN A 215 17.57 42.40 24.25
N LYS A 216 16.67 42.21 25.22
CA LYS A 216 16.18 43.31 26.09
C LYS A 216 16.67 43.17 27.54
N PRO A 217 17.04 44.27 28.23
CA PRO A 217 17.67 44.19 29.55
C PRO A 217 16.67 44.13 30.73
N ILE A 218 17.06 43.36 31.77
CA ILE A 218 16.81 43.48 33.23
C ILE A 218 15.35 43.20 33.68
N THR A 219 15.00 42.31 34.64
CA THR A 219 15.34 42.16 36.08
C THR A 219 14.76 40.82 36.60
N PRO A 220 15.18 40.27 37.77
CA PRO A 220 14.76 38.94 38.24
C PRO A 220 13.56 39.01 39.20
N ASP A 221 12.69 37.98 39.22
CA ASP A 221 12.45 37.19 40.44
C ASP A 221 11.56 35.93 40.28
N THR A 222 11.94 34.91 41.05
CA THR A 222 11.21 33.83 41.75
C THR A 222 10.05 33.00 41.14
N SER A 223 10.25 31.68 41.04
CA SER A 223 9.74 30.64 41.98
C SER A 223 9.18 29.32 41.37
N ASN A 224 9.54 28.21 42.04
CA ASN A 224 8.77 26.98 42.35
C ASN A 224 8.60 25.78 41.38
N VAL A 225 9.53 24.80 41.49
CA VAL A 225 9.44 23.46 42.15
C VAL A 225 8.22 22.51 41.92
N LYS A 226 8.56 21.32 41.33
CA LYS A 226 8.06 19.90 41.49
C LYS A 226 6.68 19.46 40.93
N PRO A 227 6.39 18.13 40.80
CA PRO A 227 7.20 16.91 40.50
C PRO A 227 6.52 15.98 39.42
N PRO A 228 7.06 14.77 39.09
CA PRO A 228 6.69 14.02 37.88
C PRO A 228 5.62 12.93 38.12
N VAL A 229 4.80 12.65 37.11
CA VAL A 229 3.85 11.52 37.09
C VAL A 229 4.35 10.43 36.14
N SER A 230 4.59 9.27 36.74
CA SER A 230 4.91 7.97 36.14
C SER A 230 3.81 7.50 35.17
N LYS A 231 4.20 7.00 33.99
CA LYS A 231 3.35 6.22 33.09
C LYS A 231 3.81 4.76 33.11
N GLN A 232 2.93 3.88 33.57
CA GLN A 232 3.07 2.42 33.44
C GLN A 232 2.92 2.03 31.95
N ALA A 233 3.81 1.14 31.49
CA ALA A 233 3.86 0.63 30.14
C ALA A 233 2.98 -0.62 29.98
N THR A 234 2.01 -0.58 29.06
CA THR A 234 1.33 -1.77 28.52
C THR A 234 2.21 -2.41 27.44
N ALA A 235 2.37 -3.74 27.51
CA ALA A 235 3.26 -4.52 26.65
C ALA A 235 2.93 -4.38 25.15
N PRO A 236 3.95 -4.39 24.25
CA PRO A 236 3.76 -4.20 22.82
C PRO A 236 3.04 -5.40 22.18
N MET A 237 1.99 -5.13 21.40
CA MET A 237 1.28 -6.15 20.62
C MET A 237 2.24 -6.87 19.66
N PRO A 238 2.05 -8.18 19.41
CA PRO A 238 2.88 -8.92 18.47
C PRO A 238 2.69 -8.39 17.04
N THR A 239 3.80 -8.00 16.41
CA THR A 239 3.84 -7.57 15.01
C THR A 239 3.39 -8.72 14.10
N ARG A 240 2.35 -8.47 13.29
CA ARG A 240 1.88 -9.32 12.18
C ARG A 240 2.52 -8.84 10.88
N ILE A 241 2.68 -9.73 9.90
CA ILE A 241 3.24 -9.37 8.60
C ILE A 241 2.10 -9.00 7.64
N GLU A 242 2.23 -7.85 6.99
CA GLU A 242 1.27 -7.44 5.97
C GLU A 242 1.45 -8.20 4.65
N LEU A 243 0.38 -8.86 4.21
CA LEU A 243 0.29 -9.55 2.93
C LEU A 243 -0.36 -8.63 1.89
N LEU A 244 0.40 -8.31 0.84
CA LEU A 244 0.01 -7.52 -0.32
C LEU A 244 -0.21 -8.38 -1.57
N CYS A 245 -0.27 -9.71 -1.39
CA CYS A 245 -0.50 -10.70 -2.42
C CYS A 245 -1.91 -11.30 -2.32
N ASN A 246 -2.25 -12.22 -3.23
CA ASN A 246 -3.54 -12.89 -3.23
C ASN A 246 -3.72 -13.76 -1.96
N LEU A 247 -4.62 -13.35 -1.08
CA LEU A 247 -4.83 -14.01 0.21
C LEU A 247 -5.48 -15.38 0.09
N ASP A 248 -6.28 -15.62 -0.95
CA ASP A 248 -6.89 -16.93 -1.16
C ASP A 248 -5.83 -17.95 -1.58
N GLU A 249 -4.83 -17.53 -2.35
CA GLU A 249 -3.68 -18.38 -2.67
C GLU A 249 -2.86 -18.71 -1.41
N ILE A 250 -2.65 -17.74 -0.52
CA ILE A 250 -1.99 -18.00 0.78
C ILE A 250 -2.83 -18.97 1.61
N LYS A 251 -4.14 -18.76 1.75
CA LYS A 251 -5.02 -19.69 2.47
C LYS A 251 -4.95 -21.09 1.87
N SER A 252 -5.04 -21.23 0.56
CA SER A 252 -4.97 -22.52 -0.14
C SER A 252 -3.62 -23.21 0.01
N ILE A 253 -2.50 -22.47 0.04
CA ILE A 253 -1.19 -23.03 0.37
C ILE A 253 -1.20 -23.64 1.78
N TRP A 254 -1.73 -22.92 2.77
CA TRP A 254 -1.73 -23.40 4.16
C TRP A 254 -2.82 -24.44 4.48
N ARG A 255 -3.87 -24.55 3.65
CA ARG A 255 -4.93 -25.59 3.77
C ARG A 255 -4.39 -27.01 3.74
N VAL A 256 -3.19 -27.26 3.21
CA VAL A 256 -2.58 -28.60 3.30
C VAL A 256 -2.38 -29.07 4.74
N LEU A 257 -2.38 -28.17 5.73
CA LEU A 257 -2.29 -28.53 7.14
C LEU A 257 -3.64 -28.90 7.79
N THR A 258 -4.76 -28.80 7.06
CA THR A 258 -6.10 -29.20 7.55
C THR A 258 -6.49 -30.62 7.16
N ALA A 259 -5.56 -31.38 6.59
CA ALA A 259 -5.74 -32.77 6.21
C ALA A 259 -4.47 -33.57 6.56
N PRO A 260 -4.55 -34.92 6.62
CA PRO A 260 -3.42 -35.75 6.99
C PRO A 260 -2.20 -35.58 6.06
N LEU A 261 -1.00 -35.84 6.58
CA LEU A 261 0.25 -35.80 5.81
C LEU A 261 1.04 -37.10 6.02
N ASN A 262 1.51 -37.69 4.92
CA ASN A 262 2.37 -38.86 4.96
C ASN A 262 3.81 -38.43 5.29
N THR A 263 4.25 -38.75 6.49
CA THR A 263 5.64 -38.56 6.92
C THR A 263 6.40 -39.87 6.88
N LYS A 264 7.72 -39.81 7.03
CA LYS A 264 8.56 -41.01 7.17
C LYS A 264 8.20 -41.90 8.36
N ASN A 265 7.48 -41.38 9.36
CA ASN A 265 7.08 -42.10 10.57
C ASN A 265 5.63 -42.60 10.50
N GLY A 266 4.98 -42.47 9.35
CA GLY A 266 3.55 -42.77 9.16
C GLY A 266 2.74 -41.53 8.82
N THR A 267 1.42 -41.71 8.74
CA THR A 267 0.48 -40.63 8.47
C THR A 267 0.27 -39.80 9.73
N GLU A 268 0.63 -38.53 9.69
CA GLU A 268 0.30 -37.56 10.73
C GLU A 268 -1.08 -36.97 10.47
N GLU A 269 -1.86 -36.81 11.54
CA GLU A 269 -3.18 -36.18 11.47
C GLU A 269 -3.07 -34.69 11.12
N ALA A 270 -4.22 -34.10 10.76
CA ALA A 270 -4.30 -32.67 10.46
C ALA A 270 -3.78 -31.84 11.64
N VAL A 271 -2.96 -30.82 11.34
CA VAL A 271 -2.40 -29.90 12.35
C VAL A 271 -3.47 -28.91 12.81
N PHE A 272 -4.39 -28.56 11.91
CA PHE A 272 -5.43 -27.58 12.15
C PHE A 272 -6.79 -28.13 11.71
N ASP A 273 -7.84 -27.78 12.43
CA ASP A 273 -9.15 -27.63 11.79
C ASP A 273 -9.23 -26.31 10.99
N ALA A 274 -10.29 -26.12 10.21
CA ALA A 274 -10.46 -24.92 9.38
C ALA A 274 -10.44 -23.62 10.21
N GLN A 275 -10.99 -23.65 11.43
CA GLN A 275 -11.07 -22.48 12.32
C GLN A 275 -9.69 -22.18 12.94
N GLN A 276 -8.97 -23.20 13.38
CA GLN A 276 -7.61 -23.09 13.92
C GLN A 276 -6.64 -22.57 12.86
N LEU A 277 -6.77 -23.02 11.61
CA LEU A 277 -5.96 -22.49 10.52
C LEU A 277 -6.23 -20.99 10.32
N ALA A 278 -7.51 -20.59 10.28
CA ALA A 278 -7.88 -19.18 10.14
C ALA A 278 -7.34 -18.33 11.30
N GLN A 279 -7.40 -18.84 12.54
CA GLN A 279 -6.83 -18.18 13.71
C GLN A 279 -5.31 -18.04 13.62
N PHE A 280 -4.59 -19.09 13.20
CA PHE A 280 -3.15 -19.05 13.01
C PHE A 280 -2.76 -18.03 11.94
N LEU A 281 -3.42 -18.06 10.78
CA LEU A 281 -3.15 -17.12 9.69
C LEU A 281 -3.43 -15.68 10.12
N GLY A 282 -4.54 -15.43 10.83
CA GLY A 282 -4.89 -14.11 11.35
C GLY A 282 -4.03 -13.58 12.50
N ALA A 283 -3.40 -14.48 13.26
CA ALA A 283 -2.41 -14.15 14.29
C ALA A 283 -1.00 -13.92 13.70
N SER A 284 -0.71 -14.50 12.54
CA SER A 284 0.59 -14.44 11.87
C SER A 284 0.69 -13.30 10.85
N PHE A 285 -0.41 -13.07 10.14
CA PHE A 285 -0.49 -12.19 8.98
C PHE A 285 -1.63 -11.19 9.14
N SER A 286 -1.51 -10.08 8.42
CA SER A 286 -2.57 -9.09 8.26
C SER A 286 -2.69 -8.72 6.79
N SER A 287 -3.82 -8.16 6.41
CA SER A 287 -3.95 -7.44 5.14
C SER A 287 -4.60 -6.10 5.45
N GLY A 288 -3.93 -5.01 5.08
CA GLY A 288 -4.54 -3.68 5.15
C GLY A 288 -5.71 -3.52 4.18
N ALA A 289 -5.66 -4.23 3.05
CA ALA A 289 -6.71 -4.21 2.03
C ALA A 289 -7.92 -5.09 2.37
N PHE A 290 -7.69 -6.24 3.02
CA PHE A 290 -8.76 -7.20 3.38
C PHE A 290 -8.61 -7.67 4.84
N PRO A 291 -8.87 -6.80 5.83
CA PRO A 291 -8.69 -7.12 7.25
C PRO A 291 -9.52 -8.32 7.71
N ASP A 292 -10.70 -8.51 7.12
CA ASP A 292 -11.62 -9.60 7.46
C ASP A 292 -11.21 -10.93 6.83
N ALA A 293 -10.33 -10.92 5.83
CA ALA A 293 -9.82 -12.14 5.23
C ALA A 293 -8.84 -12.87 6.17
N LEU A 294 -8.24 -12.15 7.12
CA LEU A 294 -7.31 -12.66 8.12
C LEU A 294 -7.69 -12.07 9.49
N PRO A 295 -8.86 -12.49 10.02
CA PRO A 295 -9.42 -11.90 11.23
C PRO A 295 -8.44 -12.08 12.38
N PHE A 296 -8.31 -11.05 13.23
CA PHE A 296 -7.34 -11.07 14.32
C PHE A 296 -7.57 -12.32 15.18
N GLY A 297 -6.64 -13.27 15.07
CA GLY A 297 -6.68 -14.49 15.86
C GLY A 297 -6.36 -14.16 17.31
N LYS A 298 -7.07 -14.77 18.25
CA LYS A 298 -6.54 -14.85 19.63
C LYS A 298 -5.17 -15.51 19.54
N GLN A 299 -4.24 -15.04 20.37
CA GLN A 299 -2.90 -15.58 20.44
C GLN A 299 -3.00 -17.09 20.66
N THR A 300 -2.70 -17.86 19.61
CA THR A 300 -2.76 -19.31 19.65
C THR A 300 -1.73 -19.82 20.63
N GLU A 301 -2.11 -20.75 21.49
CA GLU A 301 -1.15 -21.58 22.21
C GLU A 301 -0.11 -22.14 21.24
N ILE A 302 1.11 -22.39 21.72
CA ILE A 302 2.17 -22.95 20.87
C ILE A 302 1.69 -24.28 20.30
N ILE A 303 1.58 -24.34 18.97
CA ILE A 303 1.10 -25.50 18.23
C ILE A 303 2.15 -26.60 18.33
N LYS A 304 1.72 -27.76 18.82
CA LYS A 304 2.58 -28.94 18.96
C LYS A 304 2.56 -29.73 17.66
N THR A 305 3.70 -29.74 16.97
CA THR A 305 3.92 -30.59 15.79
C THR A 305 5.09 -31.54 16.04
N SER A 306 5.12 -32.65 15.32
CA SER A 306 6.27 -33.57 15.38
C SER A 306 7.56 -32.89 14.90
N LYS A 307 8.70 -33.43 15.32
CA LYS A 307 10.01 -33.02 14.80
C LYS A 307 10.30 -33.77 13.48
N GLY A 308 11.07 -33.15 12.60
CA GLY A 308 11.52 -33.77 11.35
C GLY A 308 10.74 -33.27 10.14
N ASP A 309 9.90 -34.12 9.55
CA ASP A 309 9.24 -33.82 8.28
C ASP A 309 8.29 -32.63 8.40
N MET A 310 7.54 -32.52 9.51
CA MET A 310 6.71 -31.35 9.77
C MET A 310 7.48 -30.04 9.88
N ARG A 311 8.71 -30.07 10.39
CA ARG A 311 9.58 -28.88 10.37
C ARG A 311 9.86 -28.43 8.94
N ASN A 312 10.10 -29.38 8.03
CA ASN A 312 10.38 -29.09 6.62
C ASN A 312 9.13 -28.60 5.90
N VAL A 313 7.96 -29.19 6.20
CA VAL A 313 6.65 -28.75 5.67
C VAL A 313 6.39 -27.29 6.07
N LEU A 314 6.52 -26.94 7.35
CA LEU A 314 6.33 -25.57 7.84
C LEU A 314 7.33 -24.58 7.22
N ILE A 315 8.57 -25.01 7.01
CA ILE A 315 9.58 -24.22 6.27
C ILE A 315 9.12 -23.96 4.83
N ALA A 316 8.62 -24.98 4.13
CA ALA A 316 8.17 -24.83 2.75
C ALA A 316 6.97 -23.87 2.64
N LEU A 317 6.00 -23.99 3.54
CA LEU A 317 4.82 -23.12 3.56
C LEU A 317 5.17 -21.66 3.84
N ILE A 318 6.03 -21.40 4.85
CA ILE A 318 6.43 -20.02 5.15
C ILE A 318 7.29 -19.43 4.04
N PHE A 319 8.15 -20.23 3.41
CA PHE A 319 9.03 -19.79 2.34
C PHE A 319 8.24 -19.46 1.07
N ALA A 320 7.23 -20.28 0.73
CA ALA A 320 6.30 -19.97 -0.35
C ALA A 320 5.53 -18.67 -0.07
N THR A 321 5.00 -18.52 1.14
CA THR A 321 4.27 -17.31 1.56
C THR A 321 5.16 -16.05 1.46
N TYR A 322 6.42 -16.15 1.89
CA TYR A 322 7.39 -15.07 1.77
C TYR A 322 7.63 -14.70 0.30
N ASN A 323 7.96 -15.66 -0.57
CA ASN A 323 8.28 -15.35 -1.96
C ASN A 323 7.09 -14.73 -2.70
N ILE A 324 5.89 -15.27 -2.52
CA ILE A 324 4.66 -14.73 -3.13
C ILE A 324 4.38 -13.32 -2.63
N ASN A 325 4.55 -13.05 -1.33
CA ASN A 325 4.34 -11.71 -0.80
C ASN A 325 5.45 -10.73 -1.21
N HIS A 326 6.70 -11.18 -1.31
CA HIS A 326 7.86 -10.33 -1.55
C HIS A 326 7.86 -9.70 -2.95
N GLU A 327 7.16 -10.30 -3.93
CA GLU A 327 6.90 -9.69 -5.23
C GLU A 327 6.17 -8.33 -5.12
N TYR A 328 5.29 -8.20 -4.12
CA TYR A 328 4.42 -7.03 -3.92
C TYR A 328 4.82 -6.20 -2.69
N ASN A 329 5.43 -6.84 -1.68
CA ASN A 329 5.88 -6.25 -0.43
C ASN A 329 7.40 -6.43 -0.27
N ARG A 330 8.19 -5.57 -0.92
CA ARG A 330 9.67 -5.62 -0.83
C ARG A 330 10.22 -5.17 0.53
N GLY A 331 9.39 -4.53 1.36
CA GLY A 331 9.77 -4.04 2.69
C GLY A 331 9.89 -5.12 3.76
N VAL A 332 9.28 -6.30 3.55
CA VAL A 332 9.31 -7.40 4.51
C VAL A 332 10.50 -8.33 4.29
N THR A 333 11.10 -8.76 5.39
CA THR A 333 12.30 -9.58 5.43
C THR A 333 11.98 -11.03 5.79
N GLN A 334 12.80 -11.97 5.32
CA GLN A 334 12.69 -13.39 5.72
C GLN A 334 12.76 -13.59 7.24
N MET A 335 13.42 -12.70 7.97
CA MET A 335 13.55 -12.79 9.43
C MET A 335 12.21 -12.62 10.14
N GLU A 336 11.33 -11.78 9.62
CA GLU A 336 9.98 -11.58 10.18
C GLU A 336 9.15 -12.86 10.04
N TYR A 337 9.23 -13.52 8.88
CA TYR A 337 8.57 -14.81 8.62
C TYR A 337 9.12 -15.94 9.49
N VAL A 338 10.43 -15.95 9.75
CA VAL A 338 11.03 -16.86 10.75
C VAL A 338 10.51 -16.59 12.16
N GLY A 339 10.25 -15.32 12.48
CA GLY A 339 9.62 -14.90 13.73
C GLY A 339 8.27 -15.57 13.94
N ILE A 340 7.44 -15.69 12.89
CA ILE A 340 6.15 -16.41 12.92
C ILE A 340 6.37 -17.89 13.27
N LEU A 341 7.26 -18.58 12.56
CA LEU A 341 7.52 -20.00 12.82
C LEU A 341 7.91 -20.27 14.27
N LYS A 342 8.81 -19.45 14.82
CA LYS A 342 9.25 -19.58 16.22
C LYS A 342 8.16 -19.27 17.23
N ARG A 343 7.31 -18.28 16.96
CA ARG A 343 6.26 -17.84 17.87
C ARG A 343 5.15 -18.89 17.97
N HIS A 344 4.82 -19.54 16.87
CA HIS A 344 3.61 -20.37 16.78
C HIS A 344 3.85 -21.87 16.85
N PHE A 345 5.03 -22.40 16.52
CA PHE A 345 5.26 -23.85 16.45
C PHE A 345 6.38 -24.35 17.37
N SER A 346 6.08 -25.35 18.19
CA SER A 346 7.00 -25.88 19.20
C SER A 346 8.28 -26.50 18.61
N VAL A 347 8.22 -26.97 17.35
CA VAL A 347 9.33 -27.60 16.63
C VAL A 347 10.51 -26.66 16.39
N PHE A 348 10.32 -25.35 16.54
CA PHE A 348 11.35 -24.32 16.41
C PHE A 348 11.87 -23.76 17.75
N SER A 349 11.31 -24.18 18.89
CA SER A 349 11.69 -23.68 20.23
C SER A 349 13.20 -23.76 20.51
N GLY A 350 13.84 -24.87 20.13
CA GLY A 350 15.28 -25.12 20.33
C GLY A 350 16.22 -24.55 19.26
N SER A 351 15.75 -23.79 18.27
CA SER A 351 16.59 -23.26 17.18
C SER A 351 16.64 -21.73 17.18
N GLY A 352 17.83 -21.13 16.97
CA GLY A 352 17.98 -19.68 16.83
C GLY A 352 17.35 -19.13 15.54
N PRO A 353 16.82 -17.89 15.52
CA PRO A 353 16.19 -17.31 14.33
C PRO A 353 17.09 -17.33 13.08
N VAL A 354 18.37 -16.97 13.22
CA VAL A 354 19.33 -16.98 12.10
C VAL A 354 19.56 -18.39 11.54
N SER A 355 19.61 -19.41 12.42
CA SER A 355 19.74 -20.81 11.99
C SER A 355 18.53 -21.27 11.18
N ILE A 356 17.32 -20.85 11.56
CA ILE A 356 16.09 -21.17 10.81
C ILE A 356 16.11 -20.45 9.45
N LYS A 357 16.44 -19.16 9.41
CA LYS A 357 16.56 -18.40 8.14
C LYS A 357 17.51 -19.11 7.16
N ASN A 358 18.71 -19.46 7.61
CA ASN A 358 19.74 -20.09 6.77
C ASN A 358 19.33 -21.47 6.24
N THR A 359 18.28 -22.08 6.79
CA THR A 359 17.78 -23.39 6.39
C THR A 359 16.51 -23.31 5.52
N LEU A 360 15.90 -22.13 5.32
CA LEU A 360 14.65 -22.00 4.56
C LEU A 360 14.77 -22.55 3.13
N ALA A 361 15.71 -22.04 2.34
CA ALA A 361 15.91 -22.48 0.95
C ALA A 361 16.35 -23.95 0.87
N THR A 362 17.24 -24.39 1.77
CA THR A 362 17.80 -25.75 1.79
C THR A 362 16.77 -26.83 2.12
N PHE A 363 15.81 -26.53 3.00
CA PHE A 363 14.82 -27.49 3.46
C PHE A 363 13.45 -27.34 2.79
N ASN A 364 13.19 -26.23 2.09
CA ASN A 364 11.98 -26.05 1.28
C ASN A 364 11.74 -27.25 0.31
N PRO A 365 12.71 -27.70 -0.52
CA PRO A 365 12.49 -28.84 -1.40
C PRO A 365 12.12 -30.14 -0.65
N LYS A 366 12.66 -30.34 0.55
CA LYS A 366 12.34 -31.50 1.39
C LYS A 366 10.90 -31.42 1.91
N GLY A 367 10.43 -30.23 2.31
CA GLY A 367 9.04 -30.01 2.71
C GLY A 367 8.06 -30.22 1.56
N ILE A 368 8.36 -29.67 0.39
CA ILE A 368 7.55 -29.88 -0.82
C ILE A 368 7.46 -31.36 -1.20
N LYS A 369 8.57 -32.12 -1.04
CA LYS A 369 8.55 -33.57 -1.28
C LYS A 369 7.60 -34.32 -0.34
N VAL A 370 7.58 -33.98 0.95
CA VAL A 370 6.66 -34.56 1.93
C VAL A 370 5.20 -34.25 1.55
N ILE A 371 4.90 -33.01 1.17
CA ILE A 371 3.56 -32.59 0.74
C ILE A 371 3.14 -33.37 -0.52
N LYS A 372 4.00 -33.48 -1.53
CA LYS A 372 3.75 -34.27 -2.75
C LYS A 372 3.44 -35.74 -2.43
N ASN A 373 4.20 -36.35 -1.53
CA ASN A 373 3.98 -37.74 -1.11
C ASN A 373 2.66 -37.96 -0.34
N SER A 374 2.01 -36.87 0.07
CA SER A 374 0.74 -36.89 0.79
C SER A 374 -0.47 -36.71 -0.14
N GLN A 375 -0.28 -36.59 -1.46
CA GLN A 375 -1.35 -36.32 -2.42
C GLN A 375 -2.49 -37.34 -2.36
N SER A 376 -2.22 -38.60 -2.02
CA SER A 376 -3.24 -39.64 -1.89
C SER A 376 -4.14 -39.51 -0.65
N VAL A 377 -3.69 -38.78 0.38
CA VAL A 377 -4.40 -38.63 1.67
C VAL A 377 -4.82 -37.19 1.96
N ASN A 378 -4.33 -36.23 1.17
CA ASN A 378 -4.53 -34.81 1.39
C ASN A 378 -5.10 -34.14 0.13
N PRO A 379 -6.39 -33.74 0.16
CA PRO A 379 -7.08 -33.24 -1.04
C PRO A 379 -6.60 -31.85 -1.48
N HIS A 380 -5.82 -31.14 -0.66
CA HIS A 380 -5.38 -29.76 -0.93
C HIS A 380 -4.03 -29.69 -1.65
N VAL A 381 -3.35 -30.83 -1.83
CA VAL A 381 -1.99 -30.86 -2.40
C VAL A 381 -1.97 -30.35 -3.84
N ASP A 382 -2.92 -30.78 -4.69
CA ASP A 382 -2.93 -30.39 -6.10
C ASP A 382 -3.18 -28.89 -6.29
N GLU A 383 -4.10 -28.31 -5.51
CA GLU A 383 -4.37 -26.88 -5.51
C GLU A 383 -3.12 -26.10 -5.09
N MET A 384 -2.47 -26.50 -3.98
CA MET A 384 -1.23 -25.89 -3.54
C MET A 384 -0.14 -25.97 -4.61
N LEU A 385 0.09 -27.13 -5.23
CA LEU A 385 1.12 -27.31 -6.25
C LEU A 385 0.83 -26.47 -7.50
N SER A 386 -0.44 -26.32 -7.88
CA SER A 386 -0.87 -25.45 -8.98
C SER A 386 -0.50 -23.99 -8.71
N ILE A 387 -0.76 -23.49 -7.50
CA ILE A 387 -0.38 -22.14 -7.06
C ILE A 387 1.14 -21.97 -7.07
N LEU A 388 1.89 -22.93 -6.53
CA LEU A 388 3.36 -22.85 -6.53
C LEU A 388 3.95 -22.87 -7.95
N LYS A 389 3.33 -23.61 -8.88
CA LYS A 389 3.73 -23.63 -10.29
C LYS A 389 3.47 -22.28 -10.95
N LYS A 390 2.31 -21.66 -10.69
CA LYS A 390 1.94 -20.31 -11.17
C LYS A 390 3.01 -19.28 -10.80
N HIS A 391 3.52 -19.36 -9.57
CA HIS A 391 4.56 -18.45 -9.03
C HIS A 391 6.00 -18.91 -9.28
N LYS A 392 6.22 -19.93 -10.12
CA LYS A 392 7.55 -20.47 -10.45
C LYS A 392 8.39 -20.92 -9.23
N LEU A 393 7.72 -21.42 -8.18
CA LEU A 393 8.33 -21.91 -6.94
C LEU A 393 8.55 -23.43 -6.92
N LEU A 394 8.11 -24.14 -7.97
CA LEU A 394 8.44 -25.53 -8.23
C LEU A 394 9.50 -25.57 -9.34
N HIS A 395 10.75 -25.83 -8.95
CA HIS A 395 11.84 -26.11 -9.90
C HIS A 395 11.83 -27.56 -10.34
#